data_AF-A0A673CUA3-F1
#
_entry.id   AF-A0A673CUA3-F1
#
_cell.length_a   1.000
_cell.length_b   1.000
_cell.length_c   1.000
_cell.angle_alpha   90.00
_cell.angle_beta   90.00
_cell.angle_gamma   90.00
#
_symmetry.space_group_name_H-M   'P 1'
#
loop_
_entity.id
_entity.type
_entity.pdbx_description
1 polymer ?
#
loop_
_entity_poly.entity_id
_entity_poly.type
_entity_poly.pdbx_seq_one_letter_code
_entity_poly.pdbx_strand_id
1 'polypeptide(L)'
;MVNCGNLLKSALVAVMLVAVAQYGSAAEKLATCCKTVTNKELHEPILGYLVQRANPPCVQAVIFQTESGLYCSQLNAPWVRRKIVEFRKQKAQATTPSSSSSRLLSIITSTVSPPSSSSFPSSSSPSSSFPSSSSPFPSTFQTPAEESASEKNE
;
A
#
# COMPACT_ATOMS: atom_id res chain seq x y z
N MET A 1 51.93 7.23 20.60
CA MET A 1 51.02 6.89 21.71
C MET A 1 49.59 7.04 21.19
N VAL A 2 48.96 5.95 20.76
CA VAL A 2 47.57 6.01 20.27
C VAL A 2 46.64 6.28 21.45
N ASN A 3 45.91 7.38 21.40
CA ASN A 3 45.04 7.80 22.48
C ASN A 3 43.92 6.76 22.68
N CYS A 4 43.84 6.18 23.87
CA CYS A 4 42.87 5.13 24.22
C CYS A 4 41.42 5.59 23.93
N GLY A 5 41.11 6.88 24.13
CA GLY A 5 39.81 7.45 23.78
C GLY A 5 39.50 7.44 22.28
N ASN A 6 40.50 7.55 21.42
CA ASN A 6 40.30 7.48 19.97
C ASN A 6 40.12 6.03 19.48
N LEU A 7 40.80 5.08 20.15
CA LEU A 7 40.60 3.64 19.94
C LEU A 7 39.19 3.20 20.35
N LEU A 8 38.71 3.64 21.51
CA LEU A 8 37.35 3.32 22.00
C LEU A 8 36.27 3.91 21.07
N LYS A 9 36.45 5.14 20.58
CA LYS A 9 35.55 5.75 19.59
C LYS A 9 35.57 4.98 18.27
N SER A 10 36.75 4.61 17.77
CA SER A 10 36.87 3.82 16.55
C SER A 10 36.23 2.44 16.71
N ALA A 11 36.40 1.79 17.86
CA ALA A 11 35.78 0.51 18.17
C ALA A 11 34.25 0.63 18.23
N LEU A 12 33.72 1.67 18.85
CA LEU A 12 32.27 1.90 18.90
C LEU A 12 31.67 2.12 17.50
N VAL A 13 32.33 2.92 16.66
CA VAL A 13 31.90 3.15 15.27
C VAL A 13 31.96 1.84 14.47
N ALA A 14 33.02 1.04 14.62
CA ALA A 14 33.14 -0.25 13.96
C ALA A 14 32.04 -1.22 14.41
N VAL A 15 31.73 -1.31 15.71
CA VAL A 15 30.65 -2.15 16.24
C VAL A 15 29.29 -1.69 15.71
N MET A 16 29.04 -0.38 15.63
CA MET A 16 27.81 0.16 15.04
C MET A 16 27.70 -0.16 13.55
N LEU A 17 28.77 -0.03 12.77
CA LEU A 17 28.78 -0.39 11.35
C LEU A 17 28.55 -1.89 11.14
N VAL A 18 29.17 -2.74 11.97
CA VAL A 18 28.95 -4.19 11.94
C VAL A 18 27.52 -4.52 12.35
N ALA A 19 26.96 -3.89 13.38
CA ALA A 19 25.56 -4.08 13.75
C ALA A 19 24.62 -3.64 12.62
N VAL A 20 24.87 -2.50 11.97
CA VAL A 20 24.07 -2.05 10.82
C VAL A 20 24.23 -3.01 9.63
N ALA A 21 25.40 -3.60 9.39
CA ALA A 21 25.58 -4.61 8.34
C ALA A 21 24.87 -5.93 8.65
N GLN A 22 24.90 -6.38 9.91
CA GLN A 22 24.29 -7.64 10.34
C GLN A 22 22.77 -7.53 10.49
N TYR A 23 22.25 -6.37 10.89
CA TYR A 23 20.81 -6.13 11.14
C TYR A 23 20.12 -5.29 10.04
N GLY A 24 20.88 -4.63 9.15
CA GLY A 24 20.36 -3.86 8.00
C GLY A 24 19.80 -4.74 6.87
N SER A 25 19.90 -6.05 7.02
CA SER A 25 19.47 -7.07 6.07
C SER A 25 17.97 -7.39 6.11
N ALA A 26 17.16 -6.72 6.94
CA ALA A 26 15.71 -6.88 6.87
C ALA A 26 15.13 -6.42 5.50
N ALA A 27 15.89 -5.63 4.74
CA ALA A 27 15.60 -5.25 3.36
C ALA A 27 16.27 -6.16 2.31
N GLU A 28 17.09 -7.14 2.67
CA GLU A 28 17.80 -8.00 1.70
C GLU A 28 17.09 -9.31 1.41
N LYS A 29 15.90 -9.51 2.02
CA LYS A 29 14.90 -10.45 1.53
C LYS A 29 13.90 -9.76 0.59
N LEU A 30 14.32 -8.68 -0.08
CA LEU A 30 13.61 -8.18 -1.26
C LEU A 30 13.58 -9.32 -2.27
N ALA A 31 12.40 -9.90 -2.41
CA ALA A 31 12.11 -11.05 -3.23
C ALA A 31 12.93 -11.03 -4.53
N THR A 32 13.60 -12.15 -4.83
CA THR A 32 13.85 -12.54 -6.22
C THR A 32 12.56 -12.22 -6.97
N CYS A 33 12.60 -11.21 -7.83
CA CYS A 33 11.47 -10.49 -8.41
C CYS A 33 10.16 -11.28 -8.60
N CYS A 34 9.02 -10.58 -8.60
CA CYS A 34 7.73 -11.21 -8.85
C CYS A 34 7.71 -11.92 -10.22
N LYS A 35 7.52 -13.25 -10.20
CA LYS A 35 7.25 -14.08 -11.39
C LYS A 35 5.77 -14.25 -11.64
N THR A 36 4.98 -14.22 -10.57
CA THR A 36 3.51 -14.30 -10.59
C THR A 36 2.91 -13.12 -9.85
N VAL A 37 1.67 -12.77 -10.20
CA VAL A 37 0.96 -11.60 -9.68
C VAL A 37 -0.46 -11.98 -9.31
N THR A 38 -0.92 -11.50 -8.15
CA THR A 38 -2.31 -11.68 -7.72
C THR A 38 -3.15 -10.45 -8.09
N ASN A 39 -4.42 -10.68 -8.37
CA ASN A 39 -5.44 -9.62 -8.48
C ASN A 39 -6.25 -9.48 -7.17
N LYS A 40 -6.07 -10.38 -6.20
CA LYS A 40 -6.80 -10.36 -4.93
C LYS A 40 -6.51 -9.08 -4.16
N GLU A 41 -7.56 -8.45 -3.63
CA GLU A 41 -7.44 -7.24 -2.82
C GLU A 41 -6.73 -7.54 -1.50
N LEU A 42 -5.84 -6.62 -1.11
CA LEU A 42 -5.02 -6.73 0.09
C LEU A 42 -5.69 -5.94 1.22
N HIS A 43 -6.07 -6.64 2.29
CA HIS A 43 -6.74 -6.04 3.46
C HIS A 43 -5.77 -5.59 4.56
N GLU A 44 -4.51 -6.01 4.48
CA GLU A 44 -3.49 -5.69 5.47
C GLU A 44 -2.98 -4.23 5.34
N PRO A 45 -2.52 -3.59 6.43
CA PRO A 45 -1.83 -2.30 6.34
C PRO A 45 -0.57 -2.39 5.46
N ILE A 46 -0.38 -1.36 4.63
CA ILE A 46 0.78 -1.25 3.74
C ILE A 46 1.83 -0.40 4.44
N LEU A 47 3.00 -0.99 4.68
CA LEU A 47 4.18 -0.31 5.23
C LEU A 47 5.00 0.37 4.14
N GLY A 48 4.94 -0.17 2.92
CA GLY A 48 5.66 0.36 1.76
C GLY A 48 5.22 -0.30 0.46
N TYR A 49 5.67 0.25 -0.67
CA TYR A 49 5.46 -0.37 -1.96
C TYR A 49 6.64 -0.10 -2.90
N LEU A 50 6.88 -1.04 -3.82
CA LEU A 50 7.86 -0.93 -4.90
C LEU A 50 7.17 -1.23 -6.23
N VAL A 51 7.46 -0.44 -7.27
CA VAL A 51 6.98 -0.74 -8.63
C VAL A 51 8.08 -1.50 -9.36
N GLN A 52 7.77 -2.73 -9.76
CA GLN A 52 8.66 -3.61 -10.51
C GLN A 52 8.39 -3.48 -12.01
N ARG A 53 9.44 -3.22 -12.80
CA ARG A 53 9.38 -3.28 -14.27
C ARG A 53 9.50 -4.73 -14.74
N ALA A 54 8.88 -5.05 -15.87
CA ALA A 54 9.06 -6.37 -16.48
C ALA A 54 10.51 -6.56 -16.91
N ASN A 55 11.10 -7.69 -16.52
CA ASN A 55 12.45 -8.12 -16.91
C ASN A 55 12.52 -9.65 -16.76
N PRO A 56 12.36 -10.44 -17.83
CA PRO A 56 12.24 -11.89 -17.74
C PRO A 56 13.35 -12.53 -16.85
N PRO A 57 13.01 -13.42 -15.90
CA PRO A 57 11.69 -14.05 -15.67
C PRO A 57 10.70 -13.21 -14.83
N CYS A 58 11.05 -11.97 -14.49
CA CYS A 58 10.23 -11.07 -13.70
C CYS A 58 9.12 -10.43 -14.53
N VAL A 59 7.90 -10.41 -14.01
CA VAL A 59 6.75 -9.74 -14.63
C VAL A 59 6.58 -8.32 -14.10
N GLN A 60 5.80 -7.49 -14.80
CA GLN A 60 5.44 -6.16 -14.29
C GLN A 60 4.50 -6.29 -13.10
N ALA A 61 4.88 -5.72 -11.95
CA ALA A 61 4.13 -5.88 -10.71
C ALA A 61 4.29 -4.67 -9.78
N VAL A 62 3.37 -4.52 -8.84
CA VAL A 62 3.58 -3.70 -7.64
C VAL A 62 3.80 -4.65 -6.48
N ILE A 63 4.92 -4.50 -5.78
CA ILE A 63 5.25 -5.26 -4.58
C ILE A 63 4.81 -4.42 -3.39
N PHE A 64 3.82 -4.89 -2.64
CA PHE A 64 3.43 -4.28 -1.37
C PHE A 64 4.22 -4.93 -0.24
N GLN A 65 4.75 -4.09 0.65
CA GLN A 65 5.30 -4.51 1.91
C GLN A 65 4.24 -4.34 2.99
N THR A 66 3.87 -5.43 3.63
CA THR A 66 2.92 -5.50 4.74
C THR A 66 3.61 -6.10 5.96
N GLU A 67 2.89 -6.23 7.08
CA GLU A 67 3.41 -6.88 8.29
C GLU A 67 3.69 -8.38 8.05
N SER A 68 2.85 -9.06 7.27
CA SER A 68 3.01 -10.46 6.91
C SER A 68 4.09 -10.72 5.85
N GLY A 69 4.50 -9.71 5.06
CA GLY A 69 5.60 -9.82 4.12
C GLY A 69 5.43 -9.07 2.80
N LEU A 70 5.95 -9.65 1.70
CA LEU A 70 5.93 -9.05 0.37
C LEU A 70 4.84 -9.67 -0.51
N TYR A 71 3.98 -8.83 -1.08
CA TYR A 71 2.86 -9.25 -1.92
C TYR A 71 2.95 -8.70 -3.34
N CYS A 72 3.07 -9.59 -4.31
CA CYS A 72 3.13 -9.28 -5.74
C CYS A 72 1.73 -9.06 -6.34
N SER A 73 1.41 -7.82 -6.69
CA SER A 73 0.09 -7.44 -7.20
C SER A 73 0.15 -6.92 -8.63
N GLN A 74 -0.93 -7.13 -9.38
CA GLN A 74 -1.05 -6.60 -10.74
C GLN A 74 -1.17 -5.08 -10.74
N LEU A 75 -0.32 -4.39 -11.49
CA LEU A 75 -0.32 -2.92 -11.56
C LEU A 75 -1.65 -2.33 -12.09
N ASN A 76 -2.37 -3.09 -12.92
CA ASN A 76 -3.63 -2.68 -13.53
C ASN A 76 -4.85 -2.97 -12.65
N ALA A 77 -4.70 -3.62 -11.49
CA ALA A 77 -5.82 -3.90 -10.62
C ALA A 77 -6.38 -2.59 -10.01
N PRO A 78 -7.72 -2.39 -10.00
CA PRO A 78 -8.33 -1.11 -9.62
C PRO A 78 -8.09 -0.74 -8.14
N TRP A 79 -7.88 -1.73 -7.27
CA TRP A 79 -7.61 -1.51 -5.84
C TRP A 79 -6.18 -1.03 -5.57
N VAL A 80 -5.21 -1.37 -6.42
CA VAL A 80 -3.78 -1.03 -6.25
C VAL A 80 -3.59 0.48 -6.23
N ARG A 81 -4.24 1.19 -7.14
CA ARG A 81 -4.20 2.66 -7.20
C ARG A 81 -4.78 3.28 -5.94
N ARG A 82 -5.93 2.78 -5.46
CA ARG A 82 -6.59 3.25 -4.23
C ARG A 82 -5.65 3.11 -3.03
N LYS A 83 -5.03 1.94 -2.87
CA LYS A 83 -4.07 1.65 -1.79
C LYS A 83 -2.81 2.53 -1.83
N ILE A 84 -2.23 2.77 -3.01
CA ILE A 84 -1.06 3.65 -3.15
C ILE A 84 -1.41 5.10 -2.78
N VAL A 85 -2.58 5.59 -3.21
CA VAL A 85 -3.04 6.95 -2.88
C VAL A 85 -3.26 7.10 -1.38
N GLU A 86 -3.91 6.13 -0.74
CA GLU A 86 -4.13 6.10 0.71
C GLU A 86 -2.81 6.10 1.48
N PHE A 87 -1.87 5.24 1.10
CA PHE A 87 -0.53 5.19 1.69
C PHE A 87 0.20 6.54 1.58
N ARG A 88 0.15 7.17 0.40
CA ARG A 88 0.79 8.49 0.20
C ARG A 88 0.15 9.57 1.06
N LYS A 89 -1.17 9.57 1.20
CA LYS A 89 -1.91 10.52 2.05
C LYS A 89 -1.51 10.36 3.52
N GLN A 90 -1.44 9.12 4.02
CA GLN A 90 -1.01 8.81 5.39
C GLN A 90 0.44 9.24 5.62
N LYS A 91 1.36 8.93 4.69
CA LYS A 91 2.76 9.33 4.79
C LYS A 91 2.95 10.86 4.78
N ALA A 92 2.16 11.58 3.98
CA ALA A 92 2.19 13.05 3.95
C ALA A 92 1.72 13.67 5.29
N GLN A 93 0.72 13.07 5.93
CA GLN A 93 0.24 13.49 7.26
C GLN A 93 1.24 13.20 8.38
N ALA A 94 1.99 12.09 8.28
CA ALA A 94 3.05 11.77 9.24
C ALA A 94 4.30 12.65 9.07
N THR A 95 4.54 13.19 7.87
CA THR A 95 5.71 14.04 7.56
C THR A 95 5.41 15.53 7.72
N THR A 96 4.13 15.90 7.85
CA THR A 96 3.79 17.24 8.34
C THR A 96 4.13 17.25 9.83
N PRO A 97 5.02 18.13 10.32
CA PRO A 97 5.06 18.39 11.74
C PRO A 97 3.65 18.85 12.10
N SER A 98 2.88 17.97 12.75
CA SER A 98 1.65 18.35 13.40
C SER A 98 2.05 19.36 14.46
N SER A 99 2.07 20.63 14.06
CA SER A 99 1.72 21.74 14.92
C SER A 99 0.24 21.55 15.28
N SER A 100 -0.03 20.50 16.06
CA SER A 100 -1.13 20.53 17.02
C SER A 100 -0.68 21.48 18.11
N SER A 101 -0.59 22.77 17.78
CA SER A 101 -0.71 23.82 18.77
C SER A 101 -2.12 23.71 19.31
N SER A 102 -2.24 22.94 20.38
CA SER A 102 -3.35 22.96 21.32
C SER A 102 -3.75 24.41 21.52
N ARG A 103 -4.89 24.82 20.96
CA ARG A 103 -5.54 26.09 21.33
C ARG A 103 -6.12 25.94 22.73
N LEU A 104 -5.26 25.80 23.72
CA LEU A 104 -5.57 26.02 25.12
C LEU A 104 -5.10 27.43 25.42
N LEU A 105 -6.00 28.40 25.24
CA LEU A 105 -6.06 29.69 25.92
C LEU A 105 -7.18 30.50 25.25
N SER A 106 -8.39 30.35 25.74
CA SER A 106 -9.37 31.42 25.69
C SER A 106 -9.90 31.60 27.10
N ILE A 107 -9.23 32.54 27.75
CA ILE A 107 -9.37 33.01 29.11
C ILE A 107 -10.80 33.53 29.32
N ILE A 108 -11.44 32.99 30.35
CA ILE A 108 -12.41 33.58 31.27
C ILE A 108 -12.80 35.04 30.97
N THR A 109 -14.06 35.29 30.57
CA THR A 109 -14.77 36.55 30.87
C THR A 109 -16.25 36.23 31.02
N SER A 110 -16.78 36.55 32.20
CA SER A 110 -18.15 36.32 32.64
C SER A 110 -19.16 37.30 32.02
N THR A 111 -20.45 36.96 32.15
CA THR A 111 -21.66 37.83 32.13
C THR A 111 -22.02 38.47 30.76
N VAL A 112 -23.25 38.46 30.21
CA VAL A 112 -24.62 38.31 30.74
C VAL A 112 -25.58 37.91 29.59
N SER A 113 -26.49 36.98 29.88
CA SER A 113 -27.87 36.70 29.39
C SER A 113 -28.31 36.69 27.88
N PRO A 114 -29.35 35.87 27.55
CA PRO A 114 -29.86 35.53 26.20
C PRO A 114 -31.16 36.32 25.85
N PRO A 115 -31.90 36.19 24.70
CA PRO A 115 -32.57 34.96 24.23
C PRO A 115 -32.82 34.78 22.70
N SER A 116 -33.28 33.56 22.35
CA SER A 116 -34.15 33.16 21.20
C SER A 116 -33.61 33.36 19.76
N SER A 117 -33.69 32.38 18.84
CA SER A 117 -34.91 31.66 18.42
C SER A 117 -34.55 30.49 17.49
N SER A 118 -35.27 29.36 17.63
CA SER A 118 -35.81 28.47 16.56
C SER A 118 -35.01 28.31 15.25
N SER A 119 -34.63 27.13 14.75
CA SER A 119 -35.53 26.01 14.37
C SER A 119 -34.69 24.83 13.85
N PHE A 120 -35.03 23.59 14.22
CA PHE A 120 -34.78 22.38 13.43
C PHE A 120 -35.89 22.24 12.36
N PRO A 121 -35.97 21.15 11.58
CA PRO A 121 -34.97 20.42 10.78
C PRO A 121 -35.46 20.33 9.30
N SER A 122 -34.71 19.69 8.40
CA SER A 122 -35.20 18.96 7.19
C SER A 122 -33.95 18.43 6.46
N SER A 123 -33.62 17.15 6.45
CA SER A 123 -34.31 16.00 5.85
C SER A 123 -34.78 16.25 4.41
N SER A 124 -33.98 15.78 3.45
CA SER A 124 -34.42 15.44 2.10
C SER A 124 -33.35 14.59 1.40
N SER A 125 -33.49 13.26 1.49
CA SER A 125 -33.25 12.38 0.34
C SER A 125 -34.56 12.36 -0.48
N PRO A 126 -34.51 12.30 -1.82
CA PRO A 126 -34.75 10.99 -2.44
C PRO A 126 -34.01 10.74 -3.78
N SER A 127 -33.66 9.46 -3.95
CA SER A 127 -33.90 8.58 -5.10
C SER A 127 -33.90 9.15 -6.53
N SER A 128 -33.03 8.60 -7.38
CA SER A 128 -33.23 8.34 -8.83
C SER A 128 -31.90 7.88 -9.44
N SER A 129 -31.76 6.89 -10.32
CA SER A 129 -32.63 5.82 -10.81
C SER A 129 -31.69 4.87 -11.57
N PHE A 130 -31.92 3.57 -11.41
CA PHE A 130 -31.30 2.54 -12.24
C PHE A 130 -31.74 2.70 -13.70
N PRO A 131 -30.91 2.27 -14.65
CA PRO A 131 -31.44 1.42 -15.70
C PRO A 131 -30.69 0.08 -15.76
N SER A 132 -31.48 -0.98 -15.60
CA SER A 132 -31.16 -2.33 -16.02
C SER A 132 -31.20 -2.43 -17.55
N SER A 133 -30.17 -3.06 -18.11
CA SER A 133 -30.19 -3.81 -19.38
C SER A 133 -29.23 -4.98 -19.16
N SER A 134 -29.60 -6.26 -19.03
CA SER A 134 -30.41 -7.11 -19.92
C SER A 134 -29.90 -6.98 -21.37
N SER A 135 -29.21 -7.89 -22.04
CA SER A 135 -28.97 -9.34 -21.95
C SER A 135 -27.83 -9.64 -22.98
N PRO A 136 -27.76 -10.80 -23.67
CA PRO A 136 -27.47 -12.16 -23.21
C PRO A 136 -26.15 -12.72 -23.80
N PHE A 137 -25.67 -13.80 -23.18
CA PHE A 137 -24.72 -14.75 -23.75
C PHE A 137 -25.25 -15.36 -25.07
N PRO A 138 -24.34 -15.81 -25.95
CA PRO A 138 -24.47 -17.16 -26.48
C PRO A 138 -23.22 -17.99 -26.24
N SER A 139 -23.42 -19.12 -25.57
CA SER A 139 -22.54 -20.28 -25.63
C SER A 139 -22.61 -20.87 -27.03
N THR A 140 -21.46 -20.99 -27.70
CA THR A 140 -21.30 -21.99 -28.76
C THR A 140 -20.02 -22.77 -28.48
N PHE A 141 -20.21 -23.97 -27.96
CA PHE A 141 -19.28 -25.08 -28.08
C PHE A 141 -19.07 -25.36 -29.57
N GLN A 142 -17.82 -25.36 -30.03
CA GLN A 142 -17.45 -26.23 -31.16
C GLN A 142 -15.96 -26.57 -31.11
N THR A 143 -15.72 -27.82 -30.73
CA THR A 143 -14.55 -28.62 -31.08
C THR A 143 -14.43 -28.75 -32.60
N PRO A 144 -13.20 -28.79 -33.11
CA PRO A 144 -12.89 -29.79 -34.14
C PRO A 144 -11.87 -30.80 -33.64
N ALA A 145 -12.17 -32.06 -33.88
CA ALA A 145 -11.19 -33.15 -33.94
C ALA A 145 -10.50 -33.12 -35.31
N GLU A 146 -9.18 -33.32 -35.31
CA GLU A 146 -8.36 -33.93 -36.37
C GLU A 146 -7.01 -34.22 -35.71
N GLU A 147 -6.73 -35.44 -35.24
CA GLU A 147 -6.21 -36.59 -36.00
C GLU A 147 -5.03 -36.23 -36.92
N SER A 148 -3.79 -36.49 -36.48
CA SER A 148 -2.81 -37.21 -37.30
C SER A 148 -1.57 -37.67 -36.51
N ALA A 149 -1.41 -38.99 -36.47
CA ALA A 149 -0.19 -39.80 -36.55
C ALA A 149 1.07 -39.50 -35.68
N SER A 150 1.35 -40.50 -34.85
CA SER A 150 2.66 -41.11 -34.52
C SER A 150 3.85 -40.79 -35.42
N GLU A 151 5.02 -40.51 -34.80
CA GLU A 151 6.31 -41.20 -35.06
C GLU A 151 7.30 -40.80 -33.94
N LYS A 152 7.48 -41.61 -32.88
CA LYS A 152 8.65 -42.46 -32.63
C LYS A 152 9.96 -41.93 -33.24
N ASN A 153 10.86 -41.39 -32.41
CA ASN A 153 12.21 -41.95 -32.37
C ASN A 153 12.94 -41.64 -31.06
N GLU A 154 13.69 -42.66 -30.68
CA GLU A 154 14.72 -42.85 -29.66
C GLU A 154 15.57 -41.62 -29.30
#